data_AF-A0A9E5M5L2-F1
#
_entry.id   AF-A0A9E5M5L2-F1
#
_cell.length_a   1.000
_cell.length_b   1.000
_cell.length_c   1.000
_cell.angle_alpha   90.00
_cell.angle_beta   90.00
_cell.angle_gamma   90.00
#
_symmetry.space_group_name_H-M   'P 1'
#
loop_
_entity.id
_entity.type
_entity.pdbx_description
1 polymer ?
#
loop_
_entity_poly.entity_id
_entity_poly.type
_entity_poly.pdbx_seq_one_letter_code
_entity_poly.pdbx_strand_id
1 'polypeptide(L)'
;MTTLICDCNQTMPLQTQKLGQALGESLTLHSTLCRREAGAFQKAIQSGQEVVVACTQERKLFSELASQTEGATSPLKFVNIREAGGWSSDAHNASPKLAALLAAAHLPEPDPVPVVPFKSEGRLLIMGPLDQAEKAAAMVADVLQVVIFAQGAGEAGGSQARRYPVIAGELKSLKGWLGAFDVTWADNNPINLDLCTRCNACVQACPENAIGLDYQIDMNLCNASRACVKACQSAGAIDFNRVPTEASEKFDLILDLRSAGTTGPQFLQHAPPQGYFKWNGQDLPTLIQLRDMVGEF
;
A
#
# COMPACT_ATOMS: atom_id res chain seq x y z
N MET A 1 -40.22 1.49 6.28
CA MET A 1 -39.26 0.37 6.13
C MET A 1 -39.99 -0.89 6.52
N THR A 2 -39.85 -1.97 5.76
CA THR A 2 -40.59 -3.22 6.00
C THR A 2 -39.61 -4.37 6.17
N THR A 3 -39.71 -5.11 7.26
CA THR A 3 -38.91 -6.32 7.48
C THR A 3 -39.72 -7.58 7.18
N LEU A 4 -39.19 -8.42 6.31
CA LEU A 4 -39.71 -9.75 6.00
C LEU A 4 -38.89 -10.80 6.72
N ILE A 5 -39.51 -11.49 7.69
CA ILE A 5 -38.90 -12.62 8.41
C ILE A 5 -39.51 -13.95 7.95
N CYS A 6 -38.71 -15.01 7.98
CA CYS A 6 -39.11 -16.34 7.56
C CYS A 6 -38.50 -17.38 8.51
N ASP A 7 -39.26 -18.37 8.98
CA ASP A 7 -38.75 -19.45 9.84
C ASP A 7 -38.03 -20.59 9.08
N CYS A 8 -37.93 -20.47 7.74
CA CYS A 8 -37.33 -21.45 6.85
C CYS A 8 -37.87 -22.87 7.07
N ASN A 9 -39.18 -23.05 6.87
CA ASN A 9 -39.91 -24.29 7.06
C ASN A 9 -39.86 -24.79 8.51
N GLN A 10 -40.12 -23.88 9.44
CA GLN A 10 -40.21 -24.11 10.90
C GLN A 10 -38.89 -24.63 11.51
N THR A 11 -37.76 -24.41 10.83
CA THR A 11 -36.45 -24.85 11.32
C THR A 11 -35.80 -23.86 12.28
N MET A 12 -36.42 -22.69 12.48
CA MET A 12 -35.96 -21.66 13.41
C MET A 12 -37.07 -21.29 14.40
N PRO A 13 -36.82 -21.32 15.73
CA PRO A 13 -37.80 -20.97 16.75
C PRO A 13 -37.93 -19.44 16.92
N LEU A 14 -38.31 -18.73 15.85
CA LEU A 14 -38.41 -17.27 15.84
C LEU A 14 -39.54 -16.77 16.75
N GLN A 15 -39.25 -15.81 17.61
CA GLN A 15 -40.22 -15.17 18.50
C GLN A 15 -40.71 -13.85 17.90
N THR A 16 -41.58 -13.95 16.89
CA THR A 16 -42.05 -12.84 16.06
C THR A 16 -42.50 -11.61 16.85
N GLN A 17 -43.28 -11.78 17.92
CA GLN A 17 -43.75 -10.67 18.74
C GLN A 17 -42.60 -9.94 19.44
N LYS A 18 -41.62 -10.67 19.98
CA LYS A 18 -40.45 -10.05 20.63
C LYS A 18 -39.56 -9.31 19.62
N LEU A 19 -39.36 -9.89 18.44
CA LEU A 19 -38.61 -9.26 17.36
C LEU A 19 -39.31 -7.98 16.88
N GLY A 20 -40.63 -8.03 16.67
CA GLY A 20 -41.42 -6.87 16.27
C GLY A 20 -41.41 -5.76 17.32
N GLN A 21 -41.54 -6.12 18.60
CA GLN A 21 -41.42 -5.16 19.71
C GLN A 21 -40.05 -4.48 19.74
N ALA A 22 -38.96 -5.22 19.52
CA ALA A 22 -37.61 -4.66 19.53
C ALA A 22 -37.34 -3.72 18.34
N LEU A 23 -37.97 -3.97 17.19
CA LEU A 23 -37.86 -3.15 15.98
C LEU A 23 -38.90 -2.01 15.93
N GLY A 24 -39.90 -2.01 16.81
CA GLY A 24 -41.00 -1.06 16.77
C GLY A 24 -41.94 -1.27 15.57
N GLU A 25 -42.01 -2.48 15.03
CA GLU A 25 -42.82 -2.82 13.86
C GLU A 25 -43.67 -4.09 14.06
N SER A 26 -44.77 -4.21 13.31
CA SER A 26 -45.56 -5.44 13.28
C SER A 26 -44.98 -6.39 12.23
N LEU A 27 -44.35 -7.48 12.68
CA LEU A 27 -43.76 -8.48 11.80
C LEU A 27 -44.76 -9.57 11.41
N THR A 28 -44.78 -9.90 10.12
CA THR A 28 -45.46 -11.10 9.62
C THR A 28 -44.44 -12.24 9.51
N LEU A 29 -44.74 -13.37 10.16
CA LEU A 29 -43.91 -14.57 10.05
C LEU A 29 -44.30 -15.37 8.82
N HIS A 30 -43.34 -15.59 7.94
CA HIS A 30 -43.45 -16.53 6.81
C HIS A 30 -42.77 -17.85 7.14
N SER A 31 -43.09 -18.92 6.41
CA SER A 31 -42.34 -20.18 6.53
C SER A 31 -41.60 -20.57 5.26
N THR A 32 -42.05 -20.10 4.11
CA THR A 32 -41.53 -20.42 2.79
C THR A 32 -41.51 -19.18 1.88
N LEU A 33 -41.04 -18.05 2.43
CA LEU A 33 -40.98 -16.74 1.74
C LEU A 33 -40.31 -16.82 0.36
N CYS A 34 -39.26 -17.64 0.21
CA CYS A 34 -38.54 -17.83 -1.04
C CYS A 34 -39.20 -18.82 -2.02
N ARG A 35 -40.35 -19.40 -1.66
CA ARG A 35 -41.06 -20.41 -2.45
C ARG A 35 -42.55 -20.05 -2.55
N ARG A 36 -43.41 -20.75 -1.81
CA ARG A 36 -44.88 -20.62 -1.94
C ARG A 36 -45.41 -19.23 -1.55
N GLU A 37 -44.64 -18.49 -0.76
CA GLU A 37 -45.01 -17.16 -0.27
C GLU A 37 -44.24 -16.02 -0.98
N ALA A 38 -43.57 -16.28 -2.11
CA ALA A 38 -42.82 -15.27 -2.86
C ALA A 38 -43.67 -14.04 -3.26
N GLY A 39 -44.98 -14.22 -3.43
CA GLY A 39 -45.90 -13.12 -3.70
C GLY A 39 -45.97 -12.08 -2.57
N ALA A 40 -45.70 -12.45 -1.31
CA ALA A 40 -45.62 -11.49 -0.20
C ALA A 40 -44.38 -10.59 -0.34
N PHE A 41 -43.25 -11.16 -0.74
CA PHE A 41 -42.03 -10.42 -1.06
C PHE A 41 -42.26 -9.46 -2.23
N GLN A 42 -42.83 -9.93 -3.34
CA GLN A 42 -43.09 -9.10 -4.53
C GLN A 42 -44.00 -7.90 -4.23
N LYS A 43 -45.00 -8.07 -3.35
CA LYS A 43 -45.85 -6.96 -2.90
C LYS A 43 -45.09 -5.95 -2.03
N ALA A 44 -44.22 -6.42 -1.13
CA ALA A 44 -43.48 -5.55 -0.22
C ALA A 44 -42.54 -4.59 -0.98
N ILE A 45 -41.90 -5.08 -2.04
CA ILE A 45 -40.90 -4.33 -2.81
C ILE A 45 -41.50 -3.31 -3.79
N GLN A 46 -42.82 -3.28 -3.93
CA GLN A 46 -43.55 -2.28 -4.72
C GLN A 46 -43.86 -1.00 -3.94
N SER A 47 -43.57 -0.97 -2.63
CA SER A 47 -43.90 0.16 -1.76
C SER A 47 -43.03 1.40 -1.96
N GLY A 48 -41.85 1.25 -2.59
CA GLY A 48 -40.84 2.30 -2.73
C GLY A 48 -40.05 2.59 -1.44
N GLN A 49 -40.46 2.01 -0.31
CA GLN A 49 -39.69 2.08 0.94
C GLN A 49 -38.65 0.95 0.99
N GLU A 50 -37.55 1.16 1.72
CA GLU A 50 -36.55 0.11 1.93
C GLU A 50 -37.16 -1.15 2.57
N VAL A 51 -36.82 -2.31 2.02
CA VAL A 51 -37.29 -3.63 2.47
C VAL A 51 -36.09 -4.45 2.95
N VAL A 52 -36.18 -4.93 4.19
CA VAL A 52 -35.20 -5.87 4.76
C VAL A 52 -35.72 -7.29 4.63
N VAL A 53 -34.98 -8.13 3.93
CA VAL A 53 -35.25 -9.57 3.86
C VAL A 53 -34.31 -10.29 4.83
N ALA A 54 -34.88 -10.93 5.85
CA ALA A 54 -34.12 -11.66 6.85
C ALA A 54 -33.71 -13.06 6.36
N CYS A 55 -33.05 -13.11 5.20
CA CYS A 55 -32.50 -14.32 4.59
C CYS A 55 -31.33 -13.94 3.69
N THR A 56 -30.20 -14.64 3.78
CA THR A 56 -29.08 -14.48 2.83
C THR A 56 -28.91 -15.65 1.87
N GLN A 57 -29.40 -16.84 2.23
CA GLN A 57 -29.34 -18.06 1.41
C GLN A 57 -29.96 -17.87 0.02
N GLU A 58 -31.12 -17.23 -0.04
CA GLU A 58 -31.91 -17.07 -1.28
C GLU A 58 -31.80 -15.65 -1.83
N ARG A 59 -30.72 -14.92 -1.49
CA ARG A 59 -30.49 -13.54 -1.96
C ARG A 59 -30.57 -13.42 -3.48
N LYS A 60 -29.96 -14.37 -4.19
CA LYS A 60 -29.97 -14.41 -5.66
C LYS A 60 -31.41 -14.48 -6.21
N LEU A 61 -32.21 -15.41 -5.69
CA LEU A 61 -33.61 -15.56 -6.08
C LEU A 61 -34.43 -14.30 -5.79
N PHE A 62 -34.30 -13.72 -4.60
CA PHE A 62 -35.03 -12.48 -4.27
C PHE A 62 -34.62 -11.30 -5.17
N SER A 63 -33.33 -11.22 -5.54
CA SER A 63 -32.84 -10.20 -6.47
C SER A 63 -33.40 -10.40 -7.89
N GLU A 64 -33.47 -11.65 -8.36
CA GLU A 64 -34.09 -12.00 -9.65
C GLU A 64 -35.61 -11.75 -9.66
N LEU A 65 -36.30 -12.10 -8.59
CA LEU A 65 -37.73 -11.80 -8.45
C LEU A 65 -37.97 -10.30 -8.45
N ALA A 66 -37.13 -9.51 -7.77
CA ALA A 66 -37.24 -8.07 -7.76
C ALA A 66 -37.04 -7.46 -9.15
N SER A 67 -36.04 -7.92 -9.91
CA SER A 67 -35.81 -7.41 -11.27
C SER A 67 -36.93 -7.78 -12.26
N GLN A 68 -37.63 -8.89 -12.04
CA GLN A 68 -38.77 -9.33 -12.85
C GLN A 68 -40.12 -8.77 -12.40
N THR A 69 -40.19 -8.15 -11.22
CA THR A 69 -41.44 -7.62 -10.66
C THR A 69 -41.64 -6.19 -11.13
N GLU A 70 -42.65 -5.98 -11.95
CA GLU A 70 -43.05 -4.63 -12.37
C GLU A 70 -43.44 -3.78 -11.14
N GLY A 71 -42.93 -2.54 -11.09
CA GLY A 71 -43.15 -1.62 -9.98
C GLY A 71 -42.25 -1.85 -8.76
N ALA A 72 -41.32 -2.82 -8.79
CA ALA A 72 -40.34 -3.01 -7.72
C ALA A 72 -39.35 -1.84 -7.66
N THR A 73 -39.60 -0.90 -6.75
CA THR A 73 -38.81 0.35 -6.60
C THR A 73 -38.10 0.43 -5.24
N SER A 74 -38.41 -0.48 -4.32
CA SER A 74 -37.82 -0.56 -2.99
C SER A 74 -36.36 -1.00 -3.03
N PRO A 75 -35.43 -0.27 -2.38
CA PRO A 75 -34.10 -0.78 -2.07
C PRO A 75 -34.18 -2.04 -1.19
N LEU A 76 -33.33 -3.02 -1.47
CA LEU A 76 -33.29 -4.28 -0.74
C LEU A 76 -32.07 -4.37 0.16
N LYS A 77 -32.29 -4.69 1.43
CA LYS A 77 -31.25 -5.11 2.37
C LYS A 77 -31.47 -6.56 2.77
N PHE A 78 -30.38 -7.30 2.95
CA PHE A 78 -30.42 -8.71 3.31
C PHE A 78 -29.63 -8.94 4.59
N VAL A 79 -30.28 -9.52 5.59
CA VAL A 79 -29.65 -9.85 6.86
C VAL A 79 -29.73 -11.35 7.13
N ASN A 80 -28.62 -11.91 7.61
CA ASN A 80 -28.57 -13.30 8.00
C ASN A 80 -29.10 -13.46 9.43
N ILE A 81 -30.31 -14.01 9.59
CA ILE A 81 -30.81 -14.44 10.91
C ILE A 81 -30.78 -15.96 11.09
N ARG A 82 -30.55 -16.73 10.01
CA ARG A 82 -30.60 -18.21 10.03
C ARG A 82 -29.32 -18.80 10.59
N GLU A 83 -28.22 -18.70 9.88
CA GLU A 83 -26.93 -19.19 10.34
C GLU A 83 -26.39 -18.36 11.51
N ALA A 84 -26.72 -17.06 11.55
CA ALA A 84 -26.23 -16.17 12.60
C ALA A 84 -26.92 -16.37 13.96
N GLY A 85 -28.04 -17.09 14.04
CA GLY A 85 -28.71 -17.36 15.32
C GLY A 85 -29.86 -18.37 15.27
N GLY A 86 -30.69 -18.35 14.24
CA GLY A 86 -31.87 -19.21 14.12
C GLY A 86 -31.59 -20.73 14.06
N TRP A 87 -30.41 -21.14 13.62
CA TRP A 87 -29.91 -22.52 13.65
C TRP A 87 -28.79 -22.77 14.68
N SER A 88 -28.54 -21.79 15.54
CA SER A 88 -27.57 -21.97 16.62
C SER A 88 -28.12 -22.93 17.71
N SER A 89 -27.23 -23.52 18.50
CA SER A 89 -27.62 -24.31 19.69
C SER A 89 -28.47 -23.50 20.67
N ASP A 90 -28.31 -22.17 20.69
CA ASP A 90 -29.03 -21.25 21.57
C ASP A 90 -30.22 -20.57 20.87
N ALA A 91 -30.72 -21.11 19.76
CA ALA A 91 -31.74 -20.45 18.92
C ALA A 91 -32.99 -20.00 19.70
N HIS A 92 -33.44 -20.80 20.68
CA HIS A 92 -34.58 -20.43 21.54
C HIS A 92 -34.34 -19.15 22.37
N ASN A 93 -33.08 -18.82 22.65
CA ASN A 93 -32.69 -17.63 23.41
C ASN A 93 -32.08 -16.54 22.53
N ALA A 94 -31.95 -16.76 21.21
CA ALA A 94 -31.26 -15.86 20.29
C ALA A 94 -32.05 -14.59 19.92
N SER A 95 -33.27 -14.40 20.42
CA SER A 95 -34.13 -13.25 20.05
C SER A 95 -33.44 -11.89 20.19
N PRO A 96 -32.69 -11.57 21.27
CA PRO A 96 -31.97 -10.30 21.37
C PRO A 96 -30.91 -10.11 20.26
N LYS A 97 -30.19 -11.19 19.91
CA LYS A 97 -29.20 -11.17 18.82
C LYS A 97 -29.87 -10.97 17.47
N LEU A 98 -30.96 -11.68 17.19
CA LEU A 98 -31.69 -11.55 15.93
C LEU A 98 -32.32 -10.15 15.79
N ALA A 99 -32.86 -9.59 16.86
CA ALA A 99 -33.35 -8.22 16.89
C ALA A 99 -32.22 -7.21 16.60
N ALA A 100 -31.04 -7.39 17.23
CA ALA A 100 -29.89 -6.53 16.98
C ALA A 100 -29.41 -6.60 15.52
N LEU A 101 -29.41 -7.78 14.90
CA LEU A 101 -29.07 -7.95 13.49
C LEU A 101 -30.08 -7.26 12.56
N LEU A 102 -31.38 -7.41 12.84
CA LEU A 102 -32.44 -6.76 12.07
C LEU A 102 -32.38 -5.22 12.23
N ALA A 103 -32.15 -4.73 13.45
CA ALA A 103 -31.99 -3.30 13.73
C ALA A 103 -30.73 -2.73 13.07
N ALA A 104 -29.61 -3.48 13.04
CA ALA A 104 -28.41 -3.09 12.32
C ALA A 104 -28.66 -2.96 10.81
N ALA A 105 -29.52 -3.82 10.25
CA ALA A 105 -29.93 -3.70 8.85
C ALA A 105 -30.86 -2.50 8.59
N HIS A 106 -31.47 -1.91 9.63
CA HIS A 106 -32.24 -0.66 9.54
C HIS A 106 -31.37 0.60 9.54
N LEU A 107 -30.08 0.48 9.87
CA LEU A 107 -29.19 1.62 9.85
C LEU A 107 -28.97 2.11 8.39
N PRO A 108 -28.84 3.43 8.18
CA PRO A 108 -28.44 3.96 6.89
C PRO A 108 -27.07 3.42 6.48
N GLU A 109 -26.80 3.39 5.18
CA GLU A 109 -25.44 3.12 4.69
C GLU A 109 -24.49 4.17 5.28
N PRO A 110 -23.26 3.77 5.67
CA PRO A 110 -22.29 4.72 6.19
C PRO A 110 -21.97 5.78 5.13
N ASP A 111 -21.73 7.01 5.57
CA ASP A 111 -21.33 8.08 4.67
C ASP A 111 -20.04 7.69 3.91
N PRO A 112 -19.92 8.06 2.62
CA PRO A 112 -18.70 7.84 1.87
C PRO A 112 -17.50 8.48 2.58
N VAL A 113 -16.48 7.68 2.87
CA VAL A 113 -15.23 8.20 3.44
C VAL A 113 -14.48 9.03 2.38
N PRO A 114 -13.91 10.18 2.76
CA PRO A 114 -13.14 10.99 1.83
C PRO A 114 -11.92 10.20 1.34
N VAL A 115 -11.83 10.02 0.02
CA VAL A 115 -10.67 9.41 -0.63
C VAL A 115 -9.61 10.49 -0.81
N VAL A 116 -8.40 10.24 -0.32
CA VAL A 116 -7.25 11.12 -0.56
C VAL A 116 -6.52 10.58 -1.78
N PRO A 117 -6.55 11.28 -2.94
CA PRO A 117 -5.87 10.80 -4.12
C PRO A 117 -4.35 10.91 -3.94
N PHE A 118 -3.62 9.87 -4.32
CA PHE A 118 -2.16 9.95 -4.44
C PHE A 118 -1.78 10.47 -5.82
N LYS A 119 -0.73 11.30 -5.90
CA LYS A 119 -0.23 11.85 -7.16
C LYS A 119 1.25 11.55 -7.31
N SER A 120 1.65 10.95 -8.41
CA SER A 120 3.06 10.63 -8.71
C SER A 120 3.44 11.12 -10.09
N GLU A 121 4.53 11.89 -10.19
CA GLU A 121 5.16 12.34 -11.43
C GLU A 121 6.30 11.39 -11.88
N GLY A 122 6.50 10.29 -11.14
CA GLY A 122 7.50 9.27 -11.45
C GLY A 122 8.92 9.60 -10.99
N ARG A 123 9.10 10.50 -10.02
CA ARG A 123 10.42 10.76 -9.41
C ARG A 123 10.81 9.59 -8.50
N LEU A 124 11.81 8.82 -8.93
CA LEU A 124 12.24 7.60 -8.26
C LEU A 124 13.61 7.76 -7.61
N LEU A 125 13.70 7.47 -6.31
CA LEU A 125 14.97 7.20 -5.64
C LEU A 125 15.27 5.71 -5.63
N ILE A 126 16.43 5.30 -6.13
CA ILE A 126 16.93 3.93 -6.04
C ILE A 126 18.06 3.90 -5.00
N MET A 127 17.93 3.07 -3.95
CA MET A 127 18.89 3.00 -2.85
C MET A 127 19.58 1.65 -2.79
N GLY A 128 20.92 1.61 -2.78
CA GLY A 128 21.67 0.37 -2.62
C GLY A 128 23.06 0.40 -3.28
N PRO A 129 23.70 -0.77 -3.46
CA PRO A 129 24.97 -0.88 -4.17
C PRO A 129 24.87 -0.28 -5.57
N LEU A 130 25.86 0.54 -5.96
CA LEU A 130 25.80 1.35 -7.17
C LEU A 130 25.60 0.51 -8.44
N ASP A 131 26.31 -0.61 -8.56
CA ASP A 131 26.20 -1.52 -9.72
C ASP A 131 24.80 -2.12 -9.90
N GLN A 132 24.13 -2.49 -8.81
CA GLN A 132 22.78 -3.03 -8.81
C GLN A 132 21.74 -1.94 -9.04
N ALA A 133 21.94 -0.76 -8.43
CA ALA A 133 21.06 0.39 -8.63
C ALA A 133 21.06 0.86 -10.09
N GLU A 134 22.22 0.89 -10.75
CA GLU A 134 22.32 1.24 -12.18
C GLU A 134 21.64 0.21 -13.10
N LYS A 135 21.68 -1.09 -12.75
CA LYS A 135 20.93 -2.14 -13.46
C LYS A 135 19.43 -1.95 -13.31
N ALA A 136 18.96 -1.67 -12.09
CA ALA A 136 17.55 -1.36 -11.83
C ALA A 136 17.10 -0.12 -12.63
N ALA A 137 17.90 0.94 -12.55
CA ALA A 137 17.65 2.20 -13.26
C ALA A 137 17.47 1.98 -14.76
N ALA A 138 18.32 1.16 -15.38
CA ALA A 138 18.23 0.85 -16.81
C ALA A 138 16.90 0.18 -17.22
N MET A 139 16.20 -0.47 -16.30
CA MET A 139 14.92 -1.14 -16.55
C MET A 139 13.70 -0.24 -16.36
N VAL A 140 13.87 0.96 -15.79
CA VAL A 140 12.75 1.85 -15.42
C VAL A 140 12.92 3.30 -15.89
N ALA A 141 14.12 3.70 -16.31
CA ALA A 141 14.43 5.08 -16.68
C ALA A 141 13.75 5.59 -17.96
N ASP A 142 13.11 4.71 -18.74
CA ASP A 142 12.26 5.09 -19.88
C ASP A 142 10.92 5.68 -19.45
N VAL A 143 10.48 5.42 -18.21
CA VAL A 143 9.19 5.92 -17.68
C VAL A 143 9.34 6.68 -16.35
N LEU A 144 10.42 6.47 -15.60
CA LEU A 144 10.67 7.13 -14.31
C LEU A 144 11.89 8.04 -14.36
N GLN A 145 11.85 9.12 -13.57
CA GLN A 145 12.96 10.05 -13.37
C GLN A 145 13.84 9.53 -12.24
N VAL A 146 14.95 8.88 -12.59
CA VAL A 146 15.78 8.14 -11.63
C VAL A 146 16.86 9.02 -10.99
N VAL A 147 16.96 8.94 -9.67
CA VAL A 147 18.12 9.36 -8.87
C VAL A 147 18.63 8.15 -8.09
N ILE A 148 19.94 7.95 -8.01
CA ILE A 148 20.54 6.84 -7.28
C ILE A 148 21.15 7.36 -5.97
N PHE A 149 20.77 6.77 -4.85
CA PHE A 149 21.47 6.87 -3.57
C PHE A 149 22.45 5.71 -3.43
N ALA A 150 23.72 5.94 -3.76
CA ALA A 150 24.75 4.93 -3.74
C ALA A 150 25.16 4.55 -2.30
N GLN A 151 25.17 3.25 -2.03
CA GLN A 151 25.66 2.66 -0.78
C GLN A 151 26.74 1.62 -1.08
N GLY A 152 27.93 2.12 -1.43
CA GLY A 152 29.02 1.28 -1.88
C GLY A 152 29.00 1.02 -3.39
N ALA A 153 30.12 0.54 -3.92
CA ALA A 153 30.31 0.24 -5.34
C ALA A 153 29.58 -1.04 -5.81
N GLY A 154 29.33 -1.97 -4.89
CA GLY A 154 28.90 -3.34 -5.22
C GLY A 154 30.02 -4.19 -5.81
N GLU A 155 29.68 -5.34 -6.40
CA GLU A 155 30.65 -6.35 -6.86
C GLU A 155 31.29 -5.95 -8.19
N ALA A 156 30.48 -5.43 -9.13
CA ALA A 156 30.98 -5.04 -10.46
C ALA A 156 31.54 -3.62 -10.50
N GLY A 157 31.25 -2.81 -9.47
CA GLY A 157 31.53 -1.38 -9.46
C GLY A 157 30.59 -0.58 -10.37
N GLY A 158 30.44 0.71 -10.07
CA GLY A 158 29.60 1.61 -10.85
C GLY A 158 30.12 1.88 -12.26
N SER A 159 29.21 2.23 -13.17
CA SER A 159 29.53 2.60 -14.54
C SER A 159 30.33 3.90 -14.61
N GLN A 160 31.28 3.94 -15.55
CA GLN A 160 32.00 5.18 -15.88
C GLN A 160 31.07 6.23 -16.49
N ALA A 161 30.08 5.80 -17.26
CA ALA A 161 29.14 6.69 -17.91
C ALA A 161 28.15 7.26 -16.87
N ARG A 162 28.10 8.59 -16.76
CA ARG A 162 27.10 9.29 -15.94
C ARG A 162 25.73 9.28 -16.64
N ARG A 163 25.00 8.17 -16.50
CA ARG A 163 23.63 8.04 -17.05
C ARG A 163 22.55 8.63 -16.13
N TYR A 164 22.79 8.59 -14.82
CA TYR A 164 21.84 9.00 -13.80
C TYR A 164 22.54 9.92 -12.79
N PRO A 165 21.82 10.88 -12.17
CA PRO A 165 22.28 11.56 -10.97
C PRO A 165 22.56 10.53 -9.86
N VAL A 166 23.73 10.64 -9.24
CA VAL A 166 24.14 9.78 -8.13
C VAL A 166 24.49 10.65 -6.93
N ILE A 167 23.78 10.43 -5.84
CA ILE A 167 24.05 11.01 -4.53
C ILE A 167 24.58 9.91 -3.60
N ALA A 168 25.37 10.31 -2.60
CA ALA A 168 25.92 9.43 -1.60
C ALA A 168 26.03 10.18 -0.26
N GLY A 169 26.14 9.42 0.82
CA GLY A 169 26.27 9.97 2.17
C GLY A 169 25.59 9.09 3.20
N GLU A 170 25.43 9.63 4.40
CA GLU A 170 24.76 8.94 5.49
C GLU A 170 23.27 9.30 5.51
N LEU A 171 22.41 8.32 5.22
CA LEU A 171 20.96 8.50 5.27
C LEU A 171 20.49 8.80 6.70
N LYS A 172 19.82 9.94 6.90
CA LYS A 172 19.33 10.43 8.20
C LYS A 172 17.83 10.21 8.40
N SER A 173 17.03 10.40 7.36
CA SER A 173 15.58 10.21 7.41
C SER A 173 15.02 9.70 6.09
N LEU A 174 14.01 8.83 6.19
CA LEU A 174 13.19 8.37 5.08
C LEU A 174 11.75 8.26 5.60
N LYS A 175 10.87 9.15 5.15
CA LYS A 175 9.46 9.24 5.59
C LYS A 175 8.57 9.57 4.41
N GLY A 176 7.28 9.28 4.52
CA GLY A 176 6.28 9.68 3.54
C GLY A 176 5.51 8.51 2.96
N TRP A 177 4.90 8.75 1.81
CA TRP A 177 4.03 7.85 1.07
C TRP A 177 4.12 8.15 -0.43
N LEU A 178 3.43 7.36 -1.26
CA LEU A 178 3.36 7.53 -2.72
C LEU A 178 3.14 8.99 -3.12
N GLY A 179 4.09 9.57 -3.86
CA GLY A 179 4.04 10.96 -4.30
C GLY A 179 4.60 12.00 -3.34
N ALA A 180 5.01 11.60 -2.13
CA ALA A 180 5.44 12.51 -1.08
C ALA A 180 6.44 11.87 -0.10
N PHE A 181 7.49 11.22 -0.62
CA PHE A 181 8.61 10.79 0.20
C PHE A 181 9.58 11.95 0.44
N ASP A 182 9.89 12.22 1.70
CA ASP A 182 10.92 13.15 2.14
C ASP A 182 12.15 12.36 2.60
N VAL A 183 13.27 12.58 1.93
CA VAL A 183 14.55 11.90 2.18
C VAL A 183 15.57 12.94 2.62
N THR A 184 16.33 12.61 3.67
CA THR A 184 17.37 13.48 4.23
C THR A 184 18.64 12.69 4.46
N TRP A 185 19.78 13.25 4.09
CA TRP A 185 21.09 12.62 4.26
C TRP A 185 22.16 13.66 4.63
N ALA A 186 23.22 13.19 5.28
CA ALA A 186 24.43 13.98 5.46
C ALA A 186 25.42 13.64 4.33
N ASP A 187 25.75 14.63 3.51
CA ASP A 187 26.87 14.56 2.59
C ASP A 187 28.16 14.75 3.38
N ASN A 188 28.78 13.63 3.73
CA ASN A 188 29.85 13.55 4.72
C ASN A 188 31.14 12.93 4.17
N ASN A 189 31.21 12.64 2.86
CA ASN A 189 32.41 12.09 2.25
C ASN A 189 33.36 13.20 1.78
N PRO A 190 34.69 13.01 1.92
CA PRO A 190 35.67 13.93 1.36
C PRO A 190 35.56 14.09 -0.16
N ILE A 191 35.06 13.08 -0.89
CA ILE A 191 34.85 13.15 -2.33
C ILE A 191 33.48 13.76 -2.62
N ASN A 192 33.49 14.94 -3.23
CA ASN A 192 32.29 15.57 -3.78
C ASN A 192 31.96 14.97 -5.16
N LEU A 193 30.85 14.24 -5.26
CA LEU A 193 30.42 13.58 -6.49
C LEU A 193 29.99 14.55 -7.60
N ASP A 194 29.59 15.79 -7.28
CA ASP A 194 29.25 16.80 -8.29
C ASP A 194 30.50 17.28 -9.04
N LEU A 195 31.65 17.34 -8.35
CA LEU A 195 32.93 17.75 -8.92
C LEU A 195 33.74 16.59 -9.51
N CYS A 196 33.50 15.36 -9.04
CA CYS A 196 34.29 14.19 -9.42
C CYS A 196 34.15 13.86 -10.92
N THR A 197 35.25 13.80 -11.67
CA THR A 197 35.20 13.46 -13.10
C THR A 197 35.14 11.95 -13.39
N ARG A 198 35.17 11.10 -12.35
CA ARG A 198 35.27 9.63 -12.45
C ARG A 198 36.53 9.14 -13.17
N CYS A 199 37.62 9.90 -13.17
CA CYS A 199 38.84 9.55 -13.92
C CYS A 199 39.66 8.36 -13.37
N ASN A 200 39.24 7.75 -12.25
CA ASN A 200 39.93 6.64 -11.55
C ASN A 200 41.33 6.93 -10.98
N ALA A 201 41.86 8.15 -11.13
CA ALA A 201 43.19 8.48 -10.62
C ALA A 201 43.29 8.35 -9.09
N CYS A 202 42.24 8.73 -8.36
CA CYS A 202 42.20 8.60 -6.89
C CYS A 202 42.12 7.13 -6.43
N VAL A 203 41.40 6.29 -7.17
CA VAL A 203 41.29 4.85 -6.92
C VAL A 203 42.66 4.19 -7.06
N GLN A 204 43.36 4.46 -8.17
CA GLN A 204 44.70 3.91 -8.42
C GLN A 204 45.77 4.44 -7.45
N ALA A 205 45.63 5.68 -6.99
CA ALA A 205 46.59 6.29 -6.06
C ALA A 205 46.40 5.84 -4.61
N CYS A 206 45.29 5.18 -4.25
CA CYS A 206 45.00 4.81 -2.87
C CYS A 206 45.77 3.55 -2.45
N PRO A 207 46.73 3.62 -1.51
CA PRO A 207 47.53 2.46 -1.13
C PRO A 207 46.75 1.37 -0.38
N GLU A 208 45.65 1.75 0.29
CA GLU A 208 44.84 0.84 1.11
C GLU A 208 43.60 0.31 0.37
N ASN A 209 43.44 0.66 -0.92
CA ASN A 209 42.21 0.38 -1.68
C ASN A 209 40.93 0.88 -0.98
N ALA A 210 41.03 1.97 -0.23
CA ALA A 210 39.92 2.56 0.54
C ALA A 210 38.92 3.37 -0.31
N ILE A 211 39.05 3.36 -1.64
CA ILE A 211 38.18 4.12 -2.56
C ILE A 211 37.68 3.16 -3.63
N GLY A 212 36.37 2.92 -3.65
CA GLY A 212 35.71 2.08 -4.65
C GLY A 212 35.34 2.82 -5.93
N LEU A 213 34.72 2.10 -6.87
CA LEU A 213 34.16 2.68 -8.12
C LEU A 213 32.83 3.42 -7.90
N ASP A 214 32.37 3.53 -6.66
CA ASP A 214 31.38 4.51 -6.20
C ASP A 214 32.01 5.88 -5.89
N TYR A 215 33.34 5.99 -5.92
CA TYR A 215 34.10 7.21 -5.62
C TYR A 215 33.76 7.78 -4.25
N GLN A 216 33.63 6.91 -3.25
CA GLN A 216 33.50 7.28 -1.85
C GLN A 216 34.69 6.69 -1.08
N ILE A 217 35.22 7.46 -0.13
CA ILE A 217 36.31 6.98 0.74
C ILE A 217 35.71 6.20 1.92
N ASP A 218 36.15 4.96 2.10
CA ASP A 218 35.94 4.22 3.34
C ASP A 218 36.93 4.70 4.40
N MET A 219 36.40 5.44 5.38
CA MET A 219 37.19 6.03 6.45
C MET A 219 37.73 4.98 7.44
N ASN A 220 37.20 3.76 7.45
CA ASN A 220 37.74 2.67 8.27
C ASN A 220 39.00 2.04 7.66
N LEU A 221 39.15 2.13 6.33
CA LEU A 221 40.33 1.64 5.60
C LEU A 221 41.36 2.75 5.31
N CYS A 222 40.94 4.01 5.32
CA CYS A 222 41.80 5.14 4.95
C CYS A 222 42.93 5.37 5.97
N ASN A 223 44.17 5.09 5.56
CA ASN A 223 45.39 5.36 6.37
C ASN A 223 45.86 6.81 6.40
N ALA A 224 45.07 7.73 5.83
CA ALA A 224 45.44 9.13 5.76
C ALA A 224 46.73 9.48 4.97
N SER A 225 47.06 8.73 3.91
CA SER A 225 48.19 9.07 3.01
C SER A 225 47.97 10.32 2.13
N ARG A 226 46.71 10.65 1.82
CA ARG A 226 46.28 11.79 0.97
C ARG A 226 46.82 11.73 -0.48
N ALA A 227 47.29 10.56 -0.92
CA ALA A 227 47.70 10.34 -2.30
C ALA A 227 46.56 10.63 -3.31
N CYS A 228 45.32 10.31 -2.94
CA CYS A 228 44.13 10.61 -3.73
C CYS A 228 43.90 12.13 -3.94
N VAL A 229 44.23 12.97 -2.96
CA VAL A 229 44.10 14.44 -3.07
C VAL A 229 45.05 14.97 -4.14
N LYS A 230 46.32 14.52 -4.11
CA LYS A 230 47.31 14.88 -5.13
C LYS A 230 46.87 14.40 -6.52
N ALA A 231 46.32 13.19 -6.62
CA ALA A 231 45.83 12.65 -7.88
C ALA A 231 44.59 13.39 -8.43
N CYS A 232 43.80 14.04 -7.57
CA CYS A 232 42.58 14.76 -7.94
C CYS A 232 42.77 16.28 -8.10
N GLN A 233 44.01 16.78 -8.11
CA GLN A 233 44.32 18.22 -8.08
C GLN A 233 43.58 19.04 -9.16
N SER A 234 43.48 18.52 -10.38
CA SER A 234 42.84 19.25 -11.49
C SER A 234 41.32 19.36 -11.35
N ALA A 235 40.67 18.34 -10.79
CA ALA A 235 39.22 18.35 -10.58
C ALA A 235 38.84 19.02 -9.26
N GLY A 236 39.73 18.98 -8.25
CA GLY A 236 39.48 19.57 -6.94
C GLY A 236 38.34 18.90 -6.16
N ALA A 237 38.00 17.66 -6.50
CA ALA A 237 36.82 17.00 -5.96
C ALA A 237 37.01 16.36 -4.58
N ILE A 238 38.25 16.31 -4.04
CA ILE A 238 38.56 15.63 -2.78
C ILE A 238 39.06 16.65 -1.76
N ASP A 239 38.29 16.84 -0.68
CA ASP A 239 38.64 17.69 0.45
C ASP A 239 38.30 17.00 1.78
N PHE A 240 39.33 16.64 2.56
CA PHE A 240 39.17 16.03 3.88
C PHE A 240 38.75 17.03 4.98
N ASN A 241 38.82 18.34 4.71
CA ASN A 241 38.34 19.37 5.62
C ASN A 241 36.89 19.79 5.32
N ARG A 242 36.26 19.14 4.33
CA ARG A 242 34.87 19.38 3.99
C ARG A 242 33.99 19.14 5.20
N VAL A 243 33.24 20.16 5.60
CA VAL A 243 32.27 20.05 6.70
C VAL A 243 31.05 19.29 6.17
N PRO A 244 30.59 18.23 6.86
CA PRO A 244 29.38 17.52 6.46
C PRO A 244 28.19 18.47 6.39
N THR A 245 27.44 18.41 5.29
CA THR A 245 26.22 19.20 5.09
C THR A 245 25.00 18.30 5.03
N GLU A 246 23.91 18.71 5.67
CA GLU A 246 22.63 18.03 5.55
C GLU A 246 21.92 18.48 4.26
N ALA A 247 21.45 17.52 3.48
CA ALA A 247 20.68 17.74 2.27
C ALA A 247 19.36 16.97 2.36
N SER A 248 18.34 17.49 1.68
CA SER A 248 17.03 16.84 1.62
C SER A 248 16.40 17.01 0.25
N GLU A 249 15.70 15.98 -0.20
CA GLU A 249 15.00 15.96 -1.47
C GLU A 249 13.70 15.14 -1.38
N LYS A 250 12.76 15.46 -2.27
CA LYS A 250 11.47 14.79 -2.39
C LYS A 250 11.42 13.84 -3.56
N PHE A 251 10.79 12.69 -3.34
CA PHE A 251 10.58 11.66 -4.35
C PHE A 251 9.13 11.15 -4.29
N ASP A 252 8.66 10.62 -5.41
CA ASP A 252 7.33 10.00 -5.48
C ASP A 252 7.39 8.53 -5.11
N LEU A 253 8.52 7.89 -5.42
CA LEU A 253 8.74 6.46 -5.32
C LEU A 253 10.13 6.16 -4.75
N ILE A 254 10.22 5.06 -4.02
CA ILE A 254 11.47 4.55 -3.46
C ILE A 254 11.63 3.08 -3.85
N LEU A 255 12.75 2.74 -4.48
CA LEU A 255 13.17 1.36 -4.74
C LEU A 255 14.42 1.07 -3.90
N ASP A 256 14.26 0.20 -2.91
CA ASP A 256 15.28 -0.10 -1.92
C ASP A 256 15.87 -1.50 -2.16
N LEU A 257 17.14 -1.53 -2.58
CA LEU A 257 17.92 -2.73 -2.89
C LEU A 257 18.86 -3.11 -1.72
N ARG A 258 18.77 -2.38 -0.60
CA ARG A 258 19.63 -2.64 0.57
C ARG A 258 19.26 -3.99 1.17
N SER A 259 20.29 -4.75 1.53
CA SER A 259 20.13 -6.08 2.12
C SER A 259 19.33 -6.03 3.43
N ALA A 260 18.65 -7.14 3.74
CA ALA A 260 17.96 -7.28 5.01
C ALA A 260 18.96 -7.12 6.18
N GLY A 261 18.58 -6.33 7.17
CA GLY A 261 19.43 -6.03 8.33
C GLY A 261 20.41 -4.86 8.14
N THR A 262 20.36 -4.16 6.99
CA THR A 262 21.07 -2.88 6.83
C THR A 262 20.64 -1.89 7.93
N THR A 263 21.61 -1.26 8.58
CA THR A 263 21.35 -0.24 9.60
C THR A 263 20.99 1.09 8.95
N GLY A 264 20.08 1.84 9.60
CA GLY A 264 19.66 3.17 9.16
C GLY A 264 18.16 3.29 8.88
N PRO A 265 17.70 4.46 8.40
CA PRO A 265 16.28 4.73 8.16
C PRO A 265 15.65 3.75 7.16
N GLN A 266 14.55 3.14 7.57
CA GLN A 266 13.74 2.21 6.79
C GLN A 266 12.32 2.09 7.36
N PHE A 267 11.38 1.59 6.56
CA PHE A 267 10.03 1.28 7.03
C PHE A 267 10.01 -0.11 7.67
N LEU A 268 9.78 -0.18 8.99
CA LEU A 268 9.77 -1.42 9.78
C LEU A 268 8.38 -2.04 9.96
N GLN A 269 7.34 -1.35 9.50
CA GLN A 269 5.95 -1.80 9.59
C GLN A 269 5.67 -2.99 8.66
N HIS A 270 4.74 -3.87 9.06
CA HIS A 270 4.36 -5.07 8.28
C HIS A 270 3.91 -4.71 6.85
N ALA A 271 3.20 -3.59 6.70
CA ALA A 271 2.80 -3.06 5.40
C ALA A 271 3.50 -1.71 5.18
N PRO A 272 4.59 -1.63 4.40
CA PRO A 272 5.23 -0.35 4.08
C PRO A 272 4.27 0.59 3.35
N PRO A 273 4.53 1.91 3.34
CA PRO A 273 3.69 2.84 2.60
C PRO A 273 3.69 2.49 1.12
N GLN A 274 2.56 2.75 0.44
CA GLN A 274 2.49 2.63 -1.02
C GLN A 274 3.59 3.48 -1.68
N GLY A 275 4.14 2.99 -2.78
CA GLY A 275 5.26 3.65 -3.47
C GLY A 275 6.65 3.31 -2.93
N TYR A 276 6.76 2.60 -1.80
CA TYR A 276 8.01 2.03 -1.31
C TYR A 276 8.11 0.55 -1.68
N PHE A 277 9.17 0.18 -2.39
CA PHE A 277 9.41 -1.17 -2.89
C PHE A 277 10.75 -1.69 -2.41
N LYS A 278 10.77 -2.94 -1.94
CA LYS A 278 12.00 -3.70 -1.72
C LYS A 278 12.25 -4.57 -2.93
N TRP A 279 13.48 -4.56 -3.45
CA TRP A 279 13.84 -5.36 -4.62
C TRP A 279 15.14 -6.12 -4.39
N ASN A 280 15.11 -7.42 -4.67
CA ASN A 280 16.25 -8.33 -4.48
C ASN A 280 17.17 -8.44 -5.72
N GLY A 281 16.93 -7.61 -6.74
CA GLY A 281 17.68 -7.64 -8.01
C GLY A 281 17.16 -8.62 -9.06
N GLN A 282 16.11 -9.40 -8.77
CA GLN A 282 15.60 -10.45 -9.68
C GLN A 282 14.09 -10.38 -9.91
N ASP A 283 13.32 -9.80 -9.00
CA ASP A 283 11.86 -9.81 -9.03
C ASP A 283 11.27 -8.82 -10.06
N LEU A 284 11.03 -9.28 -11.29
CA LEU A 284 10.46 -8.48 -12.37
C LEU A 284 9.06 -7.92 -12.05
N PRO A 285 8.11 -8.68 -11.45
CA PRO A 285 6.82 -8.15 -11.02
C PRO A 285 6.90 -6.85 -10.21
N THR A 286 7.85 -6.75 -9.25
CA THR A 286 8.06 -5.51 -8.48
C THR A 286 8.42 -4.33 -9.38
N LEU A 287 9.28 -4.54 -10.39
CA LEU A 287 9.65 -3.48 -11.32
C LEU A 287 8.50 -3.07 -12.24
N ILE A 288 7.68 -4.02 -12.69
CA ILE A 288 6.47 -3.71 -13.47
C ILE A 288 5.51 -2.87 -12.64
N GLN A 289 5.22 -3.31 -11.41
CA GLN A 289 4.35 -2.55 -10.51
C GLN A 289 4.89 -1.15 -10.24
N LEU A 290 6.21 -1.00 -10.05
CA LEU A 290 6.86 0.29 -9.85
C LEU A 290 6.66 1.22 -11.07
N ARG A 291 6.77 0.70 -12.29
CA ARG A 291 6.58 1.46 -13.53
C ARG A 291 5.15 1.97 -13.69
N ASP A 292 4.17 1.24 -13.16
CA ASP A 292 2.76 1.62 -13.23
C ASP A 292 2.36 2.66 -12.17
N MET A 293 3.28 3.08 -11.29
CA MET A 293 3.02 4.04 -10.20
C MET A 293 3.22 5.51 -10.63
N VAL A 294 2.74 5.86 -11.83
CA VAL A 294 2.72 7.24 -12.35
C VAL A 294 1.29 7.65 -12.64
N GLY A 295 0.85 8.79 -12.09
CA GLY A 295 -0.52 9.30 -12.24
C GLY A 295 -1.25 9.52 -10.92
N GLU A 296 -2.58 9.47 -10.99
CA GLU A 296 -3.50 9.64 -9.84
C GLU A 296 -4.08 8.29 -9.40
N PHE A 297 -4.04 8.00 -8.10
CA PHE A 297 -4.47 6.73 -7.48
C PHE A 297 -5.47 6.96 -6.35
#